data_AF-A0A2G5UD31-F1
#
_entry.id   AF-A0A2G5UD31-F1
#
_cell.length_a   1.000
_cell.length_b   1.000
_cell.length_c   1.000
_cell.angle_alpha   90.00
_cell.angle_beta   90.00
_cell.angle_gamma   90.00
#
_symmetry.space_group_name_H-M   'P 1'
#
loop_
_entity.id
_entity.type
_entity.pdbx_description
1 polymer ?
#
loop_
_entity_poly.entity_id
_entity_poly.type
_entity_poly.pdbx_seq_one_letter_code
_entity_poly.pdbx_strand_id
1 'polypeptide(L)'
;MLTPRELRDMLLDTLLHRPTEAEYRNAVKWMDGDRLLFEIQYPASFCKLSGDYFGKDIMNRNQLGIILQQCVDHHLLNKVGAVEYQYSFIKDTHVQAELAKIG
;
A
#
# COMPACT_ATOMS: atom_id res chain seq x y z
N MET A 1 -12.02 6.62 -14.54
CA MET A 1 -11.39 6.90 -13.23
C MET A 1 -11.70 5.74 -12.30
N LEU A 2 -10.72 5.27 -11.52
CA LEU A 2 -10.98 4.24 -10.52
C LEU A 2 -11.77 4.81 -9.34
N THR A 3 -12.60 3.95 -8.76
CA THR A 3 -13.26 4.20 -7.48
C THR A 3 -12.26 4.15 -6.32
N PRO A 4 -12.57 4.77 -5.17
CA PRO A 4 -11.71 4.67 -3.98
C PRO A 4 -11.42 3.22 -3.56
N ARG A 5 -12.42 2.33 -3.70
CA ARG A 5 -12.25 0.90 -3.43
C ARG A 5 -11.21 0.26 -4.35
N GLU A 6 -11.30 0.49 -5.66
CA GLU A 6 -10.34 -0.08 -6.61
C GLU A 6 -8.92 0.47 -6.38
N LEU A 7 -8.78 1.75 -6.02
CA LEU A 7 -7.48 2.34 -5.66
C LEU A 7 -6.89 1.71 -4.39
N ARG A 8 -7.73 1.41 -3.40
CA ARG A 8 -7.35 0.72 -2.17
C ARG A 8 -6.88 -0.71 -2.46
N ASP A 9 -7.67 -1.47 -3.21
CA ASP A 9 -7.35 -2.86 -3.53
C ASP A 9 -6.03 -2.93 -4.33
N MET A 10 -5.84 -1.98 -5.27
CA MET A 10 -4.60 -1.79 -6.02
C MET A 10 -3.37 -1.50 -5.12
N LEU A 11 -3.53 -0.59 -4.15
CA LEU A 11 -2.48 -0.23 -3.19
C LEU A 11 -2.04 -1.46 -2.38
N LEU A 12 -3.00 -2.21 -1.84
CA LEU A 12 -2.72 -3.38 -0.99
C LEU A 12 -2.04 -4.47 -1.79
N ASP A 13 -2.54 -4.77 -2.99
CA ASP A 13 -1.97 -5.77 -3.89
C ASP A 13 -0.50 -5.45 -4.23
N THR A 14 -0.23 -4.18 -4.56
CA THR A 14 1.12 -3.70 -4.86
C THR A 14 2.07 -3.89 -3.67
N LEU A 15 1.63 -3.51 -2.45
CA LEU A 15 2.45 -3.63 -1.24
C LEU A 15 2.76 -5.09 -0.89
N LEU A 16 1.85 -6.02 -1.17
CA LEU A 16 1.99 -7.40 -0.71
C LEU A 16 2.69 -8.32 -1.71
N HIS A 17 2.43 -8.14 -2.99
CA HIS A 17 2.91 -9.06 -4.02
C HIS A 17 4.19 -8.60 -4.71
N ARG A 18 4.51 -7.29 -4.67
CA ARG A 18 5.70 -6.74 -5.33
C ARG A 18 6.84 -6.25 -4.40
N PRO A 19 6.85 -6.46 -3.06
CA PRO A 19 7.84 -5.82 -2.19
C PRO A 19 9.29 -6.28 -2.43
N THR A 20 9.50 -7.41 -3.11
CA THR A 20 10.82 -7.98 -3.42
C THR A 20 11.41 -7.48 -4.73
N GLU A 21 10.62 -6.82 -5.56
CA GLU A 21 11.09 -6.32 -6.85
C GLU A 21 12.05 -5.14 -6.65
N ALA A 22 13.09 -5.07 -7.47
CA ALA A 22 14.16 -4.09 -7.30
C ALA A 22 13.63 -2.64 -7.33
N GLU A 23 12.67 -2.37 -8.20
CA GLU A 23 12.05 -1.05 -8.38
C GLU A 23 11.22 -0.64 -7.16
N TYR A 24 10.48 -1.60 -6.58
CA TYR A 24 9.64 -1.38 -5.41
C TYR A 24 10.43 -1.30 -4.11
N ARG A 25 11.57 -2.00 -4.00
CA ARG A 25 12.48 -1.90 -2.85
C ARG A 25 13.03 -0.50 -2.62
N ASN A 26 13.17 0.27 -3.70
CA ASN A 26 13.58 1.67 -3.60
C ASN A 26 12.42 2.54 -3.13
N ALA A 27 11.20 2.28 -3.59
CA ALA A 27 10.02 3.08 -3.26
C ALA A 27 9.43 2.78 -1.87
N VAL A 28 9.56 1.53 -1.40
CA VAL A 28 9.01 1.02 -0.13
C VAL A 28 10.09 0.32 0.67
N LYS A 29 10.33 0.82 1.88
CA LYS A 29 11.25 0.22 2.84
C LYS A 29 10.48 -0.59 3.87
N TRP A 30 10.79 -1.88 3.94
CA TRP A 30 10.30 -2.78 4.98
C TRP A 30 11.25 -2.75 6.17
N MET A 31 10.70 -2.62 7.37
CA MET A 31 11.48 -2.36 8.58
C MET A 31 11.47 -3.53 9.57
N ASP A 32 10.58 -4.50 9.42
CA ASP A 32 10.54 -5.71 10.24
C ASP A 32 10.72 -6.98 9.40
N GLY A 33 11.15 -8.06 10.07
CA GLY A 33 11.35 -9.36 9.43
C GLY A 33 10.04 -10.03 8.99
N ASP A 34 8.92 -9.66 9.64
CA ASP A 34 7.58 -10.18 9.35
C ASP A 34 6.89 -9.45 8.19
N ARG A 35 7.51 -8.40 7.62
CA ARG A 35 6.94 -7.54 6.56
C ARG A 35 5.54 -7.03 6.92
N LEU A 36 5.38 -6.57 8.15
CA LEU A 36 4.16 -5.88 8.55
C LEU A 36 4.39 -4.40 8.56
N LEU A 37 5.59 -3.94 8.94
CA LEU A 37 5.95 -2.55 9.07
C LEU A 37 6.69 -2.04 7.83
N PHE A 38 6.15 -1.00 7.20
CA PHE A 38 6.72 -0.39 6.00
C PHE A 38 6.64 1.14 6.02
N GLU A 39 7.50 1.75 5.21
CA GLU A 39 7.51 3.18 4.89
C GLU A 39 7.58 3.36 3.38
N ILE A 40 6.68 4.17 2.81
CA ILE A 40 6.77 4.56 1.40
C ILE A 40 7.72 5.77 1.30
N GLN A 41 8.98 5.53 0.99
CA GLN A 41 10.04 6.54 0.96
C GLN A 41 9.93 7.50 -0.22
N TYR A 42 9.44 7.01 -1.37
CA TYR A 42 9.24 7.82 -2.57
C TYR A 42 7.79 7.69 -3.08
N PRO A 43 6.82 8.43 -2.48
CA PRO A 43 5.40 8.31 -2.79
C PRO A 43 5.05 8.48 -4.27
N ALA A 44 5.71 9.41 -4.97
CA ALA A 44 5.48 9.62 -6.40
C ALA A 44 5.95 8.43 -7.25
N SER A 45 7.13 7.88 -6.95
CA SER A 45 7.64 6.68 -7.62
C SER A 45 6.77 5.48 -7.34
N PHE A 46 6.33 5.30 -6.09
CA PHE A 46 5.40 4.23 -5.71
C PHE A 46 4.08 4.32 -6.49
N CYS A 47 3.49 5.51 -6.56
CA CYS A 47 2.27 5.77 -7.33
C CYS A 47 2.42 5.41 -8.80
N LYS A 48 3.55 5.83 -9.42
CA LYS A 48 3.85 5.53 -10.82
C LYS A 48 4.00 4.02 -11.04
N LEU A 49 4.81 3.35 -10.23
CA LEU A 49 5.03 1.90 -10.32
C LEU A 49 3.71 1.13 -10.17
N SER A 50 2.87 1.53 -9.21
CA SER A 50 1.54 0.95 -9.03
C SER A 50 0.68 1.15 -10.28
N GLY A 51 0.65 2.36 -10.85
CA GLY A 51 -0.09 2.64 -12.08
C GLY A 51 0.39 1.82 -13.28
N ASP A 52 1.71 1.75 -13.48
CA ASP A 52 2.36 0.97 -14.54
C ASP A 52 1.99 -0.52 -14.42
N TYR A 53 1.97 -1.08 -13.21
CA TYR A 53 1.63 -2.48 -12.97
C TYR A 53 0.18 -2.81 -13.36
N PHE A 54 -0.76 -1.93 -13.03
CA PHE A 54 -2.17 -2.13 -13.37
C PHE A 54 -2.54 -1.63 -14.77
N GLY A 55 -1.59 -1.10 -15.54
CA GLY A 55 -1.81 -0.56 -16.89
C GLY A 55 -2.75 0.63 -16.91
N LYS A 56 -2.73 1.45 -15.84
CA LYS A 56 -3.68 2.55 -15.65
C LYS A 56 -2.95 3.75 -15.05
N ASP A 57 -3.25 4.94 -15.54
CA ASP A 57 -2.64 6.20 -15.07
C ASP A 57 -3.54 6.83 -13.99
N ILE A 58 -3.35 6.47 -12.72
CA ILE A 58 -4.48 6.53 -11.75
C ILE A 58 -4.25 7.28 -10.46
N MET A 59 -3.06 7.19 -9.89
CA MET A 59 -2.84 7.55 -8.50
C MET A 59 -1.73 8.59 -8.42
N ASN A 60 -2.04 9.73 -7.82
CA ASN A 60 -1.07 10.73 -7.42
C ASN A 60 -0.88 10.72 -5.89
N ARG A 61 0.10 11.48 -5.39
CA ARG A 61 0.43 11.54 -3.96
C ARG A 61 -0.77 11.92 -3.08
N ASN A 62 -1.64 12.81 -3.53
CA ASN A 62 -2.81 13.22 -2.74
C ASN A 62 -3.82 12.07 -2.61
N GLN A 63 -4.08 11.36 -3.70
CA GLN A 63 -4.93 10.17 -3.68
C GLN A 63 -4.32 9.06 -2.81
N LEU A 64 -3.01 8.84 -2.90
CA LEU A 64 -2.31 7.87 -2.05
C LEU A 64 -2.53 8.17 -0.56
N GLY A 65 -2.40 9.43 -0.13
CA GLY A 65 -2.68 9.83 1.26
C GLY A 65 -4.11 9.53 1.71
N ILE A 66 -5.09 9.84 0.87
CA ILE A 66 -6.52 9.57 1.15
C ILE A 66 -6.77 8.06 1.27
N ILE A 67 -6.25 7.27 0.33
CA ILE A 67 -6.45 5.82 0.32
C ILE A 67 -5.76 5.15 1.51
N LEU A 68 -4.56 5.60 1.88
CA LEU A 68 -3.88 5.11 3.08
C LEU A 68 -4.67 5.40 4.35
N GLN A 69 -5.28 6.60 4.45
CA GLN A 69 -6.17 6.92 5.57
C GLN A 69 -7.41 6.02 5.56
N GLN A 70 -8.02 5.77 4.41
CA GLN A 70 -9.13 4.81 4.30
C GLN A 70 -8.72 3.41 4.75
N CYS A 71 -7.52 2.94 4.40
CA CYS A 71 -7.02 1.66 4.92
C CYS A 71 -6.91 1.63 6.45
N VAL A 72 -6.59 2.77 7.08
CA VAL A 72 -6.60 2.89 8.55
C VAL A 72 -8.02 2.85 9.09
N ASP A 73 -8.92 3.65 8.52
CA ASP A 73 -10.33 3.73 8.93
C ASP A 73 -11.07 2.39 8.77
N HIS A 74 -10.64 1.57 7.80
CA HIS A 74 -11.16 0.23 7.53
C HIS A 74 -10.42 -0.89 8.27
N HIS A 75 -9.52 -0.58 9.21
CA HIS A 75 -8.77 -1.58 9.98
C HIS A 75 -7.92 -2.55 9.13
N LEU A 76 -7.35 -2.06 8.03
CA LEU A 76 -6.40 -2.81 7.20
C LEU A 76 -4.94 -2.45 7.55
N LEU A 77 -4.70 -1.17 7.89
CA LEU A 77 -3.39 -0.64 8.30
C LEU A 77 -3.49 0.06 9.65
N ASN A 78 -2.38 0.09 10.40
CA ASN A 78 -2.16 1.02 11.50
C ASN A 78 -1.25 2.15 11.05
N LYS A 79 -1.60 3.40 11.38
CA LYS A 79 -0.67 4.52 11.24
C LYS A 79 0.41 4.44 12.32
N VAL A 80 1.68 4.45 11.92
CA VAL A 80 2.80 4.33 12.87
C VAL A 80 3.35 5.71 13.19
N GLY A 81 3.05 6.18 14.40
CA GLY A 81 3.56 7.44 14.94
C GLY A 81 3.28 8.67 14.06
N ALA A 82 4.16 9.66 14.14
CA ALA A 82 4.07 10.91 13.40
C ALA A 82 4.81 10.88 12.04
N VAL A 83 5.40 9.74 11.65
CA VAL A 83 6.19 9.64 10.42
C VAL A 83 5.26 9.58 9.21
N GLU A 84 5.44 10.49 8.24
CA GLU A 84 4.66 10.48 7.01
C GLU A 84 4.89 9.17 6.24
N TYR A 85 3.84 8.61 5.66
CA TYR A 85 3.86 7.33 4.92
C TYR A 85 4.38 6.06 5.63
N GLN A 86 4.54 6.08 6.94
CA GLN A 86 4.83 4.87 7.72
C GLN A 86 3.55 4.21 8.26
N TYR A 87 3.42 2.90 8.02
CA TYR A 87 2.26 2.10 8.41
C TYR A 87 2.65 0.67 8.77
N SER A 88 1.79 -0.03 9.50
CA SER A 88 1.88 -1.48 9.62
C SER A 88 0.59 -2.19 9.21
N PHE A 89 0.71 -3.36 8.60
CA PHE A 89 -0.45 -4.23 8.38
C PHE A 89 -1.01 -4.71 9.72
N ILE A 90 -2.33 -4.66 9.85
CA ILE A 90 -3.01 -5.23 11.01
C ILE A 90 -2.94 -6.77 10.89
N LYS A 91 -2.34 -7.42 11.89
CA LYS A 91 -2.32 -8.88 12.04
C LYS A 91 -3.71 -9.35 12.47
N ASP A 92 -4.65 -9.36 11.53
CA ASP A 92 -5.98 -9.92 11.73
C ASP A 92 -6.29 -10.91 10.59
N THR A 93 -6.93 -12.03 10.95
CA THR A 93 -7.62 -12.95 10.05
C THR A 93 -8.44 -12.27 8.96
N HIS A 94 -8.99 -11.07 9.21
CA HIS A 94 -9.73 -10.30 8.21
C HIS A 94 -8.84 -9.73 7.09
N VAL A 95 -7.64 -9.23 7.42
CA VAL A 95 -6.67 -8.79 6.40
C VAL A 95 -6.24 -10.00 5.58
N GLN A 96 -5.88 -11.11 6.20
CA GLN A 96 -5.57 -12.34 5.45
C GLN A 96 -6.72 -12.80 4.53
N ALA A 97 -7.98 -12.66 4.98
CA ALA A 97 -9.16 -13.00 4.17
C ALA A 97 -9.44 -12.01 3.03
N GLU A 98 -9.22 -10.70 3.22
CA GLU A 98 -9.33 -9.70 2.15
C GLU A 98 -8.21 -9.89 1.11
N LEU A 99 -7.00 -10.23 1.57
CA LEU A 99 -5.88 -10.53 0.67
C LEU A 99 -6.10 -11.81 -0.13
N ALA A 100 -6.73 -12.82 0.46
CA ALA A 100 -7.11 -14.05 -0.24
C ALA A 100 -8.17 -13.86 -1.33
N LYS A 101 -8.92 -12.73 -1.34
CA LYS A 101 -9.92 -12.41 -2.38
C LYS A 101 -9.34 -11.72 -3.61
N ILE A 102 -8.10 -11.21 -3.49
CA ILE A 102 -7.41 -10.50 -4.57
C ILE A 102 -6.52 -11.46 -5.39
N GLY A 103 -6.32 -12.70 -4.91
CA GLY A 103 -5.61 -13.79 -5.59
C GLY A 103 -6.51 -14.74 -6.38
#